data_AF-A0A522L9S3-F1
#
_entry.id   AF-A0A522L9S3-F1
#
_cell.length_a   1.000
_cell.length_b   1.000
_cell.length_c   1.000
_cell.angle_alpha   90.00
_cell.angle_beta   90.00
_cell.angle_gamma   90.00
#
_symmetry.space_group_name_H-M   'P 1'
#
loop_
_entity.id
_entity.type
_entity.pdbx_description
1 polymer ?
#
loop_
_entity_poly.entity_id
_entity_poly.type
_entity_poly.pdbx_seq_one_letter_code
_entity_poly.pdbx_strand_id
1 'polypeptide(L)'
;MSLEDAALCLEAQAKGETPDHRLAVPGALALDTLILRGAGDRDIRDAAAGLRIVAEGGTLALDHVGRARAAALAKTVRRFVDFDESKET
;
A
#
# COMPACT_ATOMS: atom_id res chain seq x y z
N MET A 1 10.39 -2.16 7.83
CA MET A 1 8.97 -2.10 7.39
C MET A 1 8.80 -0.73 6.78
N SER A 2 8.67 -0.63 5.45
CA SER A 2 8.62 0.69 4.80
C SER A 2 7.25 0.94 4.16
N LEU A 3 6.82 2.20 4.18
CA LEU A 3 5.67 2.66 3.40
C LEU A 3 5.98 2.62 1.89
N GLU A 4 7.26 2.60 1.52
CA GLU A 4 7.71 2.43 0.14
C GLU A 4 7.36 1.04 -0.41
N ASP A 5 7.56 -0.03 0.37
CA ASP A 5 7.18 -1.40 0.01
C ASP A 5 5.67 -1.47 -0.29
N ALA A 6 4.88 -0.75 0.51
CA ALA A 6 3.44 -0.66 0.34
C ALA A 6 3.06 0.07 -0.96
N ALA A 7 3.71 1.20 -1.25
CA ALA A 7 3.49 1.96 -2.48
C ALA A 7 3.85 1.14 -3.72
N LEU A 8 4.99 0.43 -3.71
CA LEU A 8 5.42 -0.43 -4.81
C LEU A 8 4.41 -1.56 -5.09
N CYS A 9 3.87 -2.19 -4.03
CA CYS A 9 2.82 -3.19 -4.19
C CYS A 9 1.56 -2.64 -4.85
N LEU A 10 1.10 -1.46 -4.43
CA LEU A 10 -0.10 -0.81 -5.00
C LEU A 10 0.12 -0.38 -6.45
N GLU A 11 1.34 0.02 -6.81
CA GLU A 11 1.70 0.36 -8.18
C GLU A 11 1.72 -0.87 -9.11
N ALA A 12 2.22 -2.01 -8.62
CA ALA A 12 2.12 -3.27 -9.35
C ALA A 12 0.63 -3.63 -9.59
N GLN A 13 -0.22 -3.53 -8.56
CA GLN A 13 -1.66 -3.74 -8.71
C GLN A 13 -2.30 -2.79 -9.72
N ALA A 14 -1.91 -1.51 -9.70
CA ALA A 14 -2.39 -0.51 -10.66
C ALA A 14 -2.03 -0.84 -12.11
N LYS A 15 -0.88 -1.48 -12.34
CA LYS A 15 -0.46 -1.97 -13.67
C LYS A 15 -1.13 -3.29 -14.05
N GLY A 16 -1.85 -3.93 -13.13
CA GLY A 16 -2.40 -5.27 -13.30
C GLY A 16 -1.36 -6.38 -13.14
N GLU A 17 -0.23 -6.06 -12.51
CA GLU A 17 0.83 -7.00 -12.18
C GLU A 17 0.56 -7.65 -10.81
N THR A 18 1.10 -8.85 -10.62
CA THR A 18 1.10 -9.51 -9.31
C THR A 18 2.13 -8.83 -8.41
N PRO A 19 1.75 -8.28 -7.24
CA PRO A 19 2.70 -7.66 -6.33
C PRO A 19 3.70 -8.67 -5.76
N ASP A 20 4.94 -8.24 -5.52
CA ASP A 20 5.93 -9.08 -4.86
C ASP A 20 5.50 -9.32 -3.40
N HIS A 21 5.25 -10.59 -3.08
CA HIS A 21 4.85 -11.05 -1.75
C HIS A 21 5.85 -10.62 -0.66
N ARG A 22 7.15 -10.53 -1.01
CA ARG A 22 8.20 -10.08 -0.09
C ARG A 22 8.03 -8.62 0.34
N LEU A 23 7.40 -7.80 -0.51
CA LEU A 23 7.10 -6.39 -0.22
C LEU A 23 5.71 -6.24 0.43
N ALA A 24 4.78 -7.15 0.14
CA ALA A 24 3.41 -7.08 0.65
C ALA A 24 3.34 -7.17 2.18
N VAL A 25 4.11 -8.09 2.79
CA VAL A 25 4.15 -8.27 4.25
C VAL A 25 4.67 -7.00 4.98
N PRO A 26 5.89 -6.50 4.70
CA PRO A 26 6.40 -5.31 5.37
C PRO A 26 5.58 -4.05 5.04
N GLY A 27 5.03 -3.95 3.82
CA GLY A 27 4.16 -2.84 3.42
C GLY A 27 2.84 -2.82 4.18
N ALA A 28 2.18 -3.98 4.34
CA ALA A 28 0.95 -4.09 5.14
C ALA A 28 1.18 -3.66 6.60
N LEU A 29 2.27 -4.13 7.23
CA LEU A 29 2.64 -3.76 8.60
C LEU A 29 2.95 -2.27 8.75
N ALA A 30 3.58 -1.65 7.75
CA ALA A 30 3.85 -0.22 7.75
C ALA A 30 2.56 0.60 7.71
N LEU A 31 1.59 0.20 6.88
CA LEU A 31 0.27 0.86 6.83
C LEU A 31 -0.52 0.67 8.12
N ASP A 32 -0.51 -0.53 8.71
CA ASP A 32 -1.15 -0.79 10.01
C ASP A 32 -0.53 0.08 11.12
N THR A 33 0.79 0.25 11.11
CA THR A 33 1.48 1.16 12.04
C THR A 33 1.04 2.61 11.84
N LEU A 34 0.91 3.07 10.59
CA LEU A 34 0.43 4.41 10.28
C LEU A 34 -1.02 4.64 10.76
N ILE A 35 -1.88 3.62 10.61
CA ILE A 35 -3.26 3.64 11.13
C ILE A 35 -3.26 3.78 12.66
N LEU A 36 -2.45 2.98 13.35
CA LEU A 36 -2.34 3.02 14.81
C LEU A 36 -1.78 4.35 15.34
N ARG A 37 -0.97 5.04 14.53
CA ARG A 37 -0.45 6.40 14.82
C ARG A 37 -1.46 7.52 14.55
N GLY A 38 -2.68 7.19 14.12
CA GLY A 38 -3.77 8.15 13.91
C GLY A 38 -3.88 8.72 12.49
N ALA A 39 -3.04 8.28 11.55
CA ALA A 39 -3.09 8.69 10.14
C ALA A 39 -3.86 7.72 9.23
N GLY A 40 -4.71 6.87 9.82
CA GLY A 40 -5.54 5.92 9.09
C GLY A 40 -6.80 6.57 8.54
N ASP A 41 -6.72 7.25 7.40
CA ASP A 41 -7.92 7.62 6.65
C ASP A 41 -8.54 6.40 5.94
N ARG A 42 -9.59 6.60 5.14
CA ARG A 42 -10.22 5.49 4.40
C ARG A 42 -9.24 4.86 3.40
N ASP A 43 -8.48 5.66 2.68
CA ASP A 43 -7.58 5.17 1.64
C ASP A 43 -6.44 4.35 2.23
N ILE A 44 -5.86 4.78 3.35
CA ILE A 44 -4.83 4.02 4.05
C ILE A 44 -5.37 2.69 4.58
N ARG A 45 -6.60 2.66 5.12
CA ARG A 45 -7.24 1.42 5.57
C ARG A 45 -7.54 0.47 4.40
N ASP A 46 -8.02 0.99 3.28
CA ASP A 46 -8.28 0.21 2.07
C ASP A 46 -6.98 -0.39 1.52
N ALA A 47 -5.90 0.41 1.48
CA ALA A 47 -4.57 -0.05 1.10
C ALA A 47 -4.06 -1.16 2.02
N ALA A 48 -4.16 -0.98 3.34
CA ALA A 48 -3.72 -1.97 4.33
C ALA A 48 -4.48 -3.29 4.18
N ALA A 49 -5.80 -3.22 4.03
CA ALA A 49 -6.64 -4.39 3.83
C ALA A 49 -6.30 -5.14 2.53
N GLY A 50 -6.11 -4.41 1.43
CA GLY A 50 -5.72 -5.00 0.13
C GLY A 50 -4.35 -5.67 0.17
N LEU A 51 -3.37 -5.03 0.82
CA LEU A 51 -2.02 -5.60 0.96
C LEU A 51 -2.00 -6.80 1.90
N ARG A 52 -2.83 -6.81 2.95
CA ARG A 52 -2.96 -7.97 3.84
C ARG A 52 -3.46 -9.22 3.11
N ILE A 53 -4.44 -9.07 2.20
CA ILE A 53 -4.89 -10.17 1.34
C ILE A 53 -3.73 -10.74 0.52
N VAL A 54 -2.89 -9.88 -0.05
CA VAL A 54 -1.71 -10.31 -0.82
C VAL A 54 -0.67 -10.98 0.10
N ALA A 55 -0.40 -10.40 1.27
CA ALA A 55 0.54 -10.91 2.26
C ALA A 55 0.14 -12.31 2.79
N GLU A 56 -1.15 -12.61 2.85
CA GLU A 56 -1.67 -13.93 3.22
C GLU A 56 -1.62 -14.95 2.06
N GLY A 57 -1.08 -14.56 0.90
CA GLY A 57 -0.97 -15.40 -0.29
C GLY A 57 -2.19 -15.33 -1.23
N GLY A 58 -3.13 -14.42 -0.94
CA GLY A 58 -4.26 -14.12 -1.82
C GLY A 58 -3.87 -13.30 -3.05
N THR A 59 -4.80 -13.16 -3.98
CA THR A 59 -4.65 -12.33 -5.18
C THR A 59 -5.89 -11.47 -5.35
N LEU A 60 -5.70 -10.21 -5.74
CA LEU A 60 -6.78 -9.31 -6.13
C LEU A 60 -6.89 -9.29 -7.65
N ALA A 61 -7.93 -9.92 -8.20
CA ALA A 61 -8.24 -9.87 -9.62
C ALA A 61 -8.89 -8.52 -9.98
N LEU A 62 -8.07 -7.49 -10.13
CA LEU A 62 -8.55 -6.12 -10.35
C LEU A 62 -8.91 -5.86 -11.81
N ASP A 63 -10.14 -5.40 -12.03
CA ASP A 63 -10.57 -4.82 -13.30
C ASP A 63 -10.01 -3.40 -13.50
N HIS A 64 -10.40 -2.73 -14.58
CA HIS A 64 -9.93 -1.36 -14.85
C HIS A 64 -10.24 -0.38 -13.70
N VAL A 65 -11.40 -0.50 -13.06
CA VAL A 65 -11.81 0.37 -11.95
C VAL A 65 -10.97 0.08 -10.71
N GLY A 66 -10.77 -1.20 -10.40
CA GLY A 66 -9.92 -1.65 -9.30
C GLY A 66 -8.47 -1.20 -9.48
N ARG A 67 -7.93 -1.27 -10.71
CA ARG A 67 -6.58 -0.78 -11.02
C ARG A 67 -6.45 0.74 -10.87
N ALA A 68 -7.45 1.49 -11.31
CA ALA A 68 -7.49 2.94 -11.09
C ALA A 68 -7.55 3.30 -9.60
N ARG A 69 -8.30 2.53 -8.80
CA ARG A 69 -8.32 2.69 -7.34
C ARG A 69 -6.96 2.37 -6.73
N ALA A 70 -6.32 1.27 -7.11
CA ALA A 70 -4.97 0.94 -6.65
C ALA A 70 -3.95 2.06 -6.97
N ALA A 71 -4.05 2.68 -8.15
CA ALA A 71 -3.22 3.82 -8.51
C ALA A 71 -3.46 5.04 -7.60
N ALA A 72 -4.71 5.31 -7.21
CA ALA A 72 -5.03 6.38 -6.27
C ALA A 72 -4.48 6.09 -4.87
N LEU A 73 -4.62 4.84 -4.40
CA LEU A 73 -4.08 4.41 -3.12
C LEU A 73 -2.54 4.52 -3.09
N ALA A 74 -1.86 4.10 -4.15
CA ALA A 74 -0.41 4.25 -4.28
C ALA A 74 0.04 5.71 -4.12
N LYS A 75 -0.64 6.65 -4.79
CA LYS A 75 -0.36 8.08 -4.66
C LYS A 75 -0.58 8.59 -3.24
N THR A 76 -1.63 8.14 -2.57
CA THR A 76 -1.89 8.52 -1.17
C THR A 76 -0.79 8.02 -0.25
N VAL A 77 -0.39 6.75 -0.38
CA VAL A 77 0.70 6.16 0.44
C VAL A 77 2.04 6.85 0.18
N ARG A 78 2.36 7.19 -1.08
CA ARG A 78 3.62 7.85 -1.45
C ARG A 78 3.81 9.19 -0.73
N ARG A 79 2.73 9.95 -0.50
CA ARG A 79 2.81 11.21 0.27
C ARG A 79 3.32 11.02 1.70
N PHE A 80 3.07 9.86 2.30
CA PHE A 80 3.58 9.54 3.64
C PHE A 80 5.03 9.07 3.60
N VAL A 81 5.48 8.44 2.51
CA VAL A 81 6.90 8.13 2.28
C VAL A 81 7.70 9.42 2.25
N ASP A 82 7.31 10.36 1.39
CA ASP A 82 8.00 11.64 1.21
C ASP A 82 8.01 12.46 2.52
N PHE A 83 6.95 12.36 3.33
CA PHE A 83 6.87 13.03 4.63
C PHE A 83 7.80 12.42 5.68
N ASP A 84 7.93 11.09 5.72
CA ASP A 84 8.81 10.38 6.66
C ASP A 84 10.28 10.72 6.37
N GLU A 85 10.69 10.70 5.09
CA GLU A 85 12.05 11.10 4.66
C GLU A 85 12.38 12.56 5.02
N SER A 86 11.38 13.45 4.95
CA SER A 86 11.54 14.87 5.30
C SER A 86 11.70 15.12 6.82
N LYS A 87 11.50 14.11 7.68
CA LYS A 87 11.70 14.20 9.13
C LYS A 87 13.06 13.65 9.59
N GLU A 88 13.76 12.93 8.71
CA GLU A 88 15.07 12.36 8.98
C GLU A 88 16.23 13.23 8.48
N THR A 89 15.94 14.37 7.83
CA THR A 89 16.89 15.40 7.38
C THR A 89 16.86 16.65 8.26
#